data_AF-A0A2H0KAV0-F1
#
_entry.id   AF-A0A2H0KAV0-F1
#
_cell.length_a   1.000
_cell.length_b   1.000
_cell.length_c   1.000
_cell.angle_alpha   90.00
_cell.angle_beta   90.00
_cell.angle_gamma   90.00
#
_symmetry.space_group_name_H-M   'P 1'
#
loop_
_entity.id
_entity.type
_entity.pdbx_description
1 polymer ?
#
loop_
_entity_poly.entity_id
_entity_poly.type
_entity_poly.pdbx_seq_one_letter_code
_entity_poly.pdbx_strand_id
1 'polypeptide(L)' 'MEKITPTNEHPRDRFKRLATARTNIVLKRLKVLGNCSNRNIYEYDEQDIDKVFSEIERKVKETKAKFHFPKKREFKL' A
#
# COMPACT_ATOMS: atom_id res chain seq x y z
N MET A 1 -19.73 -16.08 -2.25
CA MET A 1 -20.33 -15.13 -1.28
C MET A 1 -20.32 -13.75 -1.90
N GLU A 2 -21.47 -13.30 -2.41
CA GLU A 2 -21.65 -11.93 -2.88
C GLU A 2 -21.50 -10.97 -1.69
N LYS A 3 -20.61 -9.98 -1.83
CA LYS A 3 -20.49 -8.92 -0.83
C LYS A 3 -21.65 -7.96 -1.04
N ILE A 4 -22.66 -8.07 -0.18
CA ILE A 4 -23.77 -7.11 -0.11
C ILE A 4 -23.15 -5.74 0.23
N THR A 5 -23.06 -4.86 -0.76
CA THR A 5 -22.67 -3.47 -0.54
C THR A 5 -23.93 -2.72 -0.12
N PRO A 6 -24.01 -2.12 1.09
CA PRO A 6 -25.18 -1.37 1.48
C PRO A 6 -25.33 -0.17 0.53
N THR A 7 -26.49 -0.07 -0.11
CA THR A 7 -26.81 0.99 -1.08
C THR A 7 -26.87 2.39 -0.45
N ASN A 8 -26.76 2.52 0.88
CA ASN A 8 -26.84 3.78 1.62
C ASN A 8 -25.81 3.91 2.77
N GLU A 9 -24.58 3.40 2.59
CA GLU A 9 -23.51 3.49 3.60
C GLU A 9 -22.98 4.92 3.81
N HIS A 10 -22.89 5.38 5.07
CA HIS A 10 -22.31 6.68 5.41
C HIS A 10 -20.85 6.78 4.94
N PRO A 11 -20.39 7.91 4.37
CA PRO A 11 -19.06 8.02 3.77
C PRO A 11 -17.89 7.62 4.68
N ARG A 12 -18.00 7.89 5.99
CA ARG A 12 -16.98 7.51 6.98
C ARG A 12 -16.88 6.00 7.15
N ASP A 13 -18.00 5.30 7.17
CA ASP A 13 -18.02 3.85 7.37
C ASP A 13 -17.59 3.14 6.09
N ARG A 14 -18.00 3.67 4.93
CA ARG A 14 -17.48 3.26 3.63
C ARG A 14 -15.96 3.38 3.56
N PHE A 15 -15.41 4.49 4.03
CA PHE A 15 -13.96 4.67 4.12
C PHE A 15 -13.32 3.63 5.02
N LYS A 16 -13.80 3.45 6.26
CA LYS A 16 -13.25 2.45 7.19
C LYS A 16 -13.27 1.05 6.60
N ARG A 17 -14.41 0.61 6.06
CA ARG A 17 -14.58 -0.72 5.46
C ARG A 17 -13.61 -0.94 4.30
N LEU A 18 -13.55 0.00 3.36
CA LEU A 18 -12.69 -0.12 2.19
C LEU A 18 -11.21 -0.01 2.55
N ALA A 19 -10.84 0.93 3.43
CA ALA A 19 -9.46 1.11 3.88
C ALA A 19 -8.96 -0.14 4.61
N THR A 20 -9.73 -0.67 5.56
CA THR A 20 -9.38 -1.91 6.28
C THR A 20 -9.21 -3.08 5.32
N ALA A 21 -10.18 -3.30 4.43
CA ALA A 21 -10.11 -4.40 3.47
C ALA A 21 -8.89 -4.28 2.54
N ARG A 22 -8.59 -3.08 2.04
CA ARG A 22 -7.46 -2.83 1.15
C ARG A 22 -6.13 -2.96 1.88
N THR A 23 -6.01 -2.44 3.09
CA THR A 23 -4.80 -2.58 3.93
C THR A 23 -4.51 -4.05 4.21
N ASN A 24 -5.52 -4.85 4.58
CA ASN A 24 -5.33 -6.28 4.82
C ASN A 24 -4.84 -7.02 3.57
N ILE A 25 -5.31 -6.64 2.38
CA ILE A 25 -4.81 -7.20 1.12
C ILE A 25 -3.34 -6.86 0.93
N VAL A 26 -2.94 -5.61 1.14
CA VAL A 26 -1.53 -5.18 1.04
C VAL A 26 -0.64 -5.97 2.01
N LEU A 27 -1.04 -6.07 3.28
CA LEU A 27 -0.28 -6.82 4.29
C LEU A 27 -0.15 -8.30 3.92
N LYS A 28 -1.22 -8.92 3.38
CA LYS A 28 -1.17 -10.31 2.90
C LYS A 28 -0.18 -10.46 1.74
N ARG A 29 -0.12 -9.50 0.81
CA ARG A 29 0.83 -9.53 -0.31
C ARG A 29 2.27 -9.34 0.15
N LEU A 30 2.52 -8.45 1.10
CA LEU A 30 3.83 -8.30 1.73
C LEU A 30 4.27 -9.58 2.44
N LYS A 31 3.36 -10.26 3.14
CA LYS A 31 3.65 -11.57 3.74
C LYS A 31 4.09 -12.60 2.69
N VAL A 32 3.37 -12.67 1.57
CA VAL A 32 3.72 -13.60 0.47
C VAL A 32 5.07 -13.23 -0.15
N LEU A 33 5.35 -11.94 -0.37
CA LEU A 33 6.65 -11.47 -0.83
C LEU A 33 7.78 -11.87 0.13
N GLY A 34 7.53 -11.80 1.44
CA GLY A 34 8.47 -12.23 2.48
C GLY A 34 8.89 -13.70 2.37
N ASN A 35 8.09 -14.57 1.73
CA ASN A 35 8.48 -15.96 1.50
C ASN A 35 9.68 -16.09 0.56
N CYS A 36 9.93 -15.08 -0.29
CA CYS A 36 11.11 -15.03 -1.16
C CYS A 36 12.43 -14.85 -0.39
N SER A 37 12.38 -14.54 0.91
CA SER A 37 13.59 -14.44 1.76
C SER A 37 14.29 -15.78 2.03
N ASN A 38 13.70 -16.90 1.60
CA ASN A 38 14.32 -18.20 1.78
C ASN A 38 15.47 -18.40 0.76
N ARG A 39 16.70 -18.11 1.19
CA ARG A 39 17.93 -18.28 0.39
C ARG A 39 18.23 -19.73 -0.01
N ASN A 40 17.57 -20.73 0.58
CA ASN A 40 17.70 -22.14 0.15
C ASN A 40 16.89 -22.45 -1.12
N ILE A 41 15.88 -21.62 -1.43
CA ILE A 41 15.00 -21.80 -2.60
C ILE A 41 15.31 -20.75 -3.67
N TYR A 42 15.71 -19.55 -3.25
CA TYR A 42 15.91 -18.41 -4.13
C TYR A 42 17.32 -17.83 -3.96
N GLU A 43 17.93 -17.48 -5.08
CA GLU A 43 19.16 -16.70 -5.12
C GLU A 43 18.81 -15.23 -5.40
N TYR A 44 19.40 -14.33 -4.61
CA TYR A 44 19.24 -12.89 -4.74
C TYR A 44 20.38 -12.19 -3.99
N ASP A 45 20.76 -11.02 -4.47
CA ASP A 45 21.73 -10.16 -3.80
C ASP A 45 21.04 -8.98 -3.08
N GLU A 46 21.84 -8.13 -2.44
CA GLU A 46 21.32 -6.95 -1.74
C GLU A 46 20.74 -5.91 -2.72
N GLN A 47 21.23 -5.82 -3.96
CA GLN A 47 20.70 -4.89 -4.95
C GLN A 47 19.29 -5.28 -5.40
N ASP A 48 19.00 -6.58 -5.49
CA ASP A 48 17.67 -7.09 -5.79
C ASP A 48 16.68 -6.73 -4.67
N ILE A 49 17.09 -6.89 -3.41
CA ILE A 49 16.30 -6.51 -2.22
C ILE A 49 16.02 -5.00 -2.26
N ASP A 50 17.05 -4.19 -2.47
CA ASP A 50 16.94 -2.73 -2.51
C ASP A 50 16.00 -2.26 -3.62
N LYS A 51 16.09 -2.84 -4.83
CA LYS A 51 15.19 -2.51 -5.95
C LYS A 51 13.73 -2.82 -5.61
N VAL A 52 13.47 -3.98 -5.01
CA VAL A 52 12.11 -4.39 -4.63
C VAL A 52 11.52 -3.45 -3.58
N PHE A 53 12.25 -3.18 -2.51
CA PHE A 53 11.71 -2.38 -1.41
C PHE A 53 11.67 -0.89 -1.72
N SER A 54 12.64 -0.36 -2.46
CA SER A 54 12.61 1.05 -2.89
C SER A 54 11.36 1.38 -3.72
N GLU A 55 10.94 0.49 -4.62
CA GLU A 55 9.71 0.69 -5.41
C GLU A 55 8.44 0.60 -4.55
N ILE A 56 8.39 -0.32 -3.58
CA ILE A 56 7.28 -0.44 -2.62
C ILE A 56 7.18 0.84 -1.78
N GLU A 57 8.29 1.30 -1.21
CA GLU A 57 8.36 2.51 -0.39
C GLU A 57 7.96 3.75 -1.18
N ARG A 58 8.45 3.89 -2.42
CA ARG A 58 8.06 4.95 -3.35
C ARG A 58 6.55 4.97 -3.53
N LYS A 59 5.92 3.81 -3.81
CA LYS A 59 4.47 3.70 -4.00
C LYS A 59 3.68 4.01 -2.73
N VAL A 60 4.18 3.60 -1.56
CA VAL A 60 3.59 3.92 -0.25
C VAL A 60 3.62 5.43 -0.03
N LYS A 61 4.76 6.08 -0.29
CA LYS A 61 4.92 7.54 -0.17
C LYS A 61 3.96 8.30 -1.09
N GLU A 62 3.88 7.91 -2.37
CA GLU A 62 2.94 8.50 -3.33
C GLU A 62 1.49 8.34 -2.89
N THR A 63 1.12 7.15 -2.39
CA THR A 63 -0.25 6.87 -1.95
C THR A 63 -0.59 7.68 -0.70
N LYS A 64 0.34 7.76 0.27
CA LYS A 64 0.18 8.57 1.49
C LYS A 64 0.04 10.05 1.15
N ALA A 65 0.80 10.56 0.17
CA ALA A 65 0.71 11.95 -0.25
C ALA A 65 -0.70 12.34 -0.73
N LYS A 66 -1.49 11.43 -1.30
CA LYS A 66 -2.88 11.71 -1.71
C LYS A 66 -3.82 12.05 -0.54
N PHE A 67 -3.47 11.66 0.69
CA PHE A 67 -4.23 12.02 1.90
C PHE A 67 -3.84 13.39 2.45
N HIS A 68 -2.66 13.87 2.08
CA HIS A 68 -2.15 15.17 2.49
C HIS A 68 -2.26 16.10 1.29
N PHE A 69 -3.43 16.72 1.11
CA PHE A 69 -3.60 17.75 0.08
C PHE A 69 -2.43 18.74 0.15
N PRO A 70 -1.68 18.95 -0.93
CA PRO A 70 -0.68 20.01 -0.93
C PRO A 70 -1.45 21.32 -0.77
N LYS A 71 -1.31 21.98 0.40
CA LYS A 71 -1.65 23.39 0.50
C LYS A 71 -0.85 24.07 -0.61
N LYS A 72 -1.51 24.81 -1.52
CA LYS A 72 -0.82 25.64 -2.52
C LYS A 72 0.27 26.41 -1.79
N ARG A 73 1.52 26.04 -2.01
CA ARG A 73 2.67 26.84 -1.58
C ARG A 73 3.00 27.71 -2.77
N GLU A 74 2.69 29.00 -2.66
CA GLU A 74 3.23 29.97 -3.60
C GLU A 74 4.75 29.96 -3.42
N PHE A 75 5.46 29.61 -4.49
CA PHE A 75 6.91 29.74 -4.52
C PHE A 75 7.26 31.21 -4.51
N LYS A 76 8.18 31.62 -3.61
CA LYS A 76 8.79 32.94 -3.58
C LYS A 76 10.31 32.74 -3.58
N LEU A 77 10.99 33.50 -4.44
CA LEU A 77 12.46 33.61 -4.48
C LEU A 77 12.98 34.33 -3.23
#